data_AF-A0A0E3NP62-F1
#
_entry.id   AF-A0A0E3NP62-F1
#
_cell.length_a   1.000
_cell.length_b   1.000
_cell.length_c   1.000
_cell.angle_alpha   90.00
_cell.angle_beta   90.00
_cell.angle_gamma   90.00
#
_symmetry.space_group_name_H-M   'P 1'
#
loop_
_entity.id
_entity.type
_entity.pdbx_description
1 polymer ?
#
loop_
_entity_poly.entity_id
_entity_poly.type
_entity_poly.pdbx_seq_one_letter_code
_entity_poly.pdbx_strand_id
1 'polypeptide(L)'
;MEADTSILPGTYPPTELLEPDSFIEIKTSVFDLLIKISIGERAPDGVVRWYGELKKGGETTKRYAYYIDKNKIANAVHEKYPDIALEVWKKLAEELISKTNVNAYREAAVHLRKVKDNIESRGQKREWEIYPRGIREKNKRKRRLIEILGTLGKNRHIED
;
A
#
# COMPACT_ATOMS: atom_id res chain seq x y z
N MET A 1 15.41 -43.72 -49.64
CA MET A 1 16.46 -42.92 -48.98
C MET A 1 15.89 -42.46 -47.66
N GLU A 2 16.03 -43.29 -46.64
CA GLU A 2 15.62 -42.95 -45.27
C GLU A 2 16.81 -42.29 -44.58
N ALA A 3 16.60 -41.09 -44.03
CA ALA A 3 17.61 -40.38 -43.25
C ALA A 3 17.51 -40.86 -41.81
N ASP A 4 18.46 -41.71 -41.44
CA ASP A 4 18.64 -42.23 -40.08
C ASP A 4 19.22 -41.12 -39.19
N THR A 5 18.37 -40.42 -38.45
CA THR A 5 18.81 -39.45 -37.44
C THR A 5 19.23 -40.21 -36.20
N SER A 6 20.51 -40.56 -36.12
CA SER A 6 21.15 -41.05 -34.90
C SER A 6 20.99 -40.03 -33.77
N ILE A 7 20.06 -40.31 -32.86
CA ILE A 7 19.90 -39.58 -31.60
C ILE A 7 20.98 -40.09 -30.66
N LEU A 8 22.03 -39.29 -30.44
CA LEU A 8 23.01 -39.56 -29.40
C LEU A 8 22.34 -39.43 -28.03
N PRO A 9 22.49 -40.42 -27.12
CA PRO A 9 21.94 -40.31 -25.77
C PRO A 9 22.74 -39.25 -24.99
N GLY A 10 22.17 -38.06 -24.84
CA GLY A 10 22.78 -36.97 -24.07
C GLY A 10 22.64 -35.58 -24.68
N THR A 11 22.23 -35.44 -25.93
CA THR A 11 21.87 -34.14 -26.51
C THR A 11 20.37 -33.94 -26.38
N TYR A 12 19.95 -33.00 -25.53
CA TYR A 12 18.56 -32.53 -25.53
C TYR A 12 18.19 -32.08 -26.95
N PRO A 13 16.97 -32.40 -27.44
CA PRO A 13 16.49 -31.78 -28.67
C PRO A 13 16.58 -30.25 -28.49
N PRO A 14 16.97 -29.49 -29.53
CA PRO A 14 16.99 -28.04 -29.47
C PRO A 14 15.59 -27.61 -29.03
N THR A 15 15.46 -27.25 -27.77
CA THR A 15 14.17 -26.84 -27.26
C THR A 15 13.98 -25.44 -27.79
N GLU A 16 12.85 -25.14 -28.42
CA GLU A 16 12.44 -23.77 -28.76
C GLU A 16 12.16 -22.92 -27.50
N LEU A 17 12.80 -23.23 -26.37
CA LEU A 17 12.84 -22.36 -25.21
C LEU A 17 13.67 -21.16 -25.62
N LEU A 18 12.96 -20.04 -25.73
CA LEU A 18 13.49 -18.71 -26.01
C LEU A 18 14.82 -18.51 -25.26
N GLU A 19 15.84 -18.03 -25.96
CA GLU A 19 17.17 -17.80 -25.40
C GLU A 19 17.08 -16.99 -24.09
N PRO A 20 17.94 -17.24 -23.09
CA PRO A 20 17.88 -16.55 -21.80
C PRO A 20 17.98 -15.03 -21.91
N ASP A 21 18.49 -14.47 -23.01
CA ASP A 21 18.49 -13.02 -23.25
C ASP A 21 17.13 -12.44 -23.68
N SER A 22 16.10 -13.29 -23.80
CA SER A 22 14.71 -12.89 -24.07
C SER A 22 13.91 -12.57 -22.80
N PHE A 23 14.55 -12.46 -21.63
CA PHE A 23 13.90 -11.88 -20.45
C PHE A 23 13.50 -10.45 -20.77
N ILE A 24 12.24 -10.28 -21.17
CA ILE A 24 11.59 -9.00 -21.37
C ILE A 24 11.90 -8.17 -20.12
N GLU A 25 12.60 -7.06 -20.30
CA GLU A 25 12.85 -6.08 -19.25
C GLU A 25 11.51 -5.82 -18.56
N ILE A 26 11.41 -6.25 -17.29
CA ILE A 26 10.12 -6.32 -16.61
C ILE A 26 9.64 -4.89 -16.40
N LYS A 27 8.81 -4.41 -17.34
CA LYS A 27 8.13 -3.12 -17.23
C LYS A 27 7.31 -3.19 -15.95
N THR A 28 7.75 -2.41 -14.95
CA THR A 28 7.11 -1.80 -13.76
C THR A 28 5.63 -2.11 -13.39
N SER A 29 4.83 -2.60 -14.32
CA SER A 29 3.53 -3.25 -14.14
C SER A 29 3.53 -4.50 -13.25
N VAL A 30 4.65 -5.23 -13.12
CA VAL A 30 4.67 -6.51 -12.38
C VAL A 30 4.51 -6.33 -10.86
N PHE A 31 5.01 -5.24 -10.28
CA PHE A 31 4.89 -5.03 -8.83
C PHE A 31 3.45 -4.85 -8.36
N ASP A 32 2.58 -4.18 -9.13
CA ASP A 32 1.15 -4.08 -8.81
C ASP A 32 0.50 -5.48 -8.75
N LEU A 33 0.77 -6.31 -9.75
CA LEU A 33 0.26 -7.68 -9.79
C LEU A 33 0.77 -8.52 -8.63
N LEU A 34 2.07 -8.46 -8.33
CA LEU A 34 2.67 -9.20 -7.22
C LEU A 34 2.14 -8.75 -5.85
N ILE A 35 1.86 -7.46 -5.68
CA ILE A 35 1.17 -6.94 -4.50
C ILE A 35 -0.25 -7.51 -4.43
N LYS A 36 -1.01 -7.48 -5.52
CA LYS A 36 -2.38 -8.04 -5.56
C LYS A 36 -2.42 -9.52 -5.25
N ILE A 37 -1.50 -10.31 -5.82
CA ILE A 37 -1.34 -11.73 -5.53
C ILE A 37 -1.04 -11.93 -4.04
N SER A 38 -0.05 -11.21 -3.50
CA SER A 38 0.33 -11.30 -2.09
C SER A 38 -0.83 -10.94 -1.14
N ILE A 39 -1.65 -9.94 -1.50
CA ILE A 39 -2.88 -9.60 -0.75
C ILE A 39 -3.89 -10.76 -0.81
N GLY A 40 -4.10 -11.35 -2.00
CA GLY A 40 -5.00 -12.48 -2.19
C GLY A 40 -4.58 -13.74 -1.43
N GLU A 41 -3.27 -13.99 -1.37
CA GLU A 41 -2.66 -15.09 -0.61
C GLU A 41 -2.54 -14.81 0.89
N ARG A 42 -2.95 -13.61 1.35
CA ARG A 42 -2.78 -13.14 2.74
C ARG A 42 -1.32 -13.27 3.22
N ALA A 43 -0.38 -12.96 2.33
CA ALA A 43 1.06 -12.99 2.57
C ALA A 43 1.59 -11.57 2.85
N PRO A 44 1.53 -11.05 4.09
CA PRO A 44 1.93 -9.68 4.42
C PRO A 44 3.40 -9.39 4.10
N ASP A 45 4.27 -10.41 4.18
CA ASP A 45 5.70 -10.29 3.86
C ASP A 45 5.92 -9.99 2.38
N GLY A 46 5.15 -10.66 1.52
CA GLY A 46 5.14 -10.42 0.07
C GLY A 46 4.66 -9.00 -0.25
N VAL A 47 3.57 -8.57 0.41
CA VAL A 47 3.02 -7.22 0.23
C VAL A 47 4.08 -6.15 0.58
N VAL A 48 4.74 -6.28 1.73
CA VAL A 48 5.78 -5.33 2.16
C VAL A 48 6.97 -5.35 1.21
N ARG A 49 7.44 -6.53 0.79
CA ARG A 49 8.56 -6.67 -0.13
C ARG A 49 8.28 -5.93 -1.45
N TRP A 50 7.17 -6.25 -2.11
CA TRP A 50 6.86 -5.68 -3.42
C TRP A 50 6.46 -4.21 -3.34
N TYR A 51 5.82 -3.78 -2.24
CA TYR A 51 5.56 -2.37 -1.99
C TYR A 51 6.86 -1.58 -1.77
N GLY A 52 7.86 -2.18 -1.10
CA GLY A 52 9.19 -1.60 -0.95
C GLY A 52 9.91 -1.43 -2.28
N GLU A 53 9.89 -2.45 -3.14
CA GLU A 53 10.49 -2.39 -4.48
C GLU A 53 9.78 -1.36 -5.38
N LEU A 54 8.45 -1.28 -5.30
CA LEU A 54 7.68 -0.25 -5.99
C LEU A 54 8.11 1.17 -5.57
N LYS A 55 8.34 1.40 -4.27
CA LYS A 55 8.80 2.71 -3.75
C LYS A 55 10.20 3.09 -4.24
N LYS A 56 11.07 2.12 -4.49
CA LYS A 56 12.45 2.34 -4.98
C LYS A 56 12.51 2.61 -6.49
N GLY A 57 11.46 2.23 -7.23
CA GLY A 57 11.45 2.35 -8.68
C GLY A 57 11.49 3.80 -9.19
N GLY A 58 11.99 3.97 -10.42
CA GLY A 58 12.08 5.27 -11.10
C GLY A 58 10.73 5.86 -11.55
N GLU A 59 10.78 6.95 -12.33
CA GLU A 59 9.59 7.72 -12.74
C GLU A 59 8.49 6.88 -13.43
N THR A 60 8.90 5.90 -14.25
CA THR A 60 7.98 4.95 -14.89
C THR A 60 7.19 4.14 -13.87
N THR A 61 7.82 3.72 -12.76
CA THR A 61 7.19 2.96 -11.67
C THR A 61 6.16 3.79 -10.92
N LYS A 62 6.45 5.09 -10.71
CA LYS A 62 5.53 6.01 -10.01
C LYS A 62 4.20 6.16 -10.74
N ARG A 63 4.21 6.13 -12.09
CA ARG A 63 2.98 6.18 -12.89
C ARG A 63 2.07 4.98 -12.62
N TYR A 64 2.63 3.79 -12.48
CA TYR A 64 1.86 2.59 -12.15
C TYR A 64 1.45 2.55 -10.68
N ALA A 65 2.30 3.05 -9.78
CA ALA A 65 1.99 3.19 -8.36
C ALA A 65 0.75 4.08 -8.10
N TYR A 66 0.39 4.96 -9.04
CA TYR A 66 -0.83 5.76 -8.96
C TYR A 66 -2.12 4.93 -8.94
N TYR A 67 -2.16 3.81 -9.66
CA TYR A 67 -3.35 2.95 -9.76
C TYR A 67 -3.46 1.94 -8.62
N ILE A 68 -2.45 1.87 -7.76
CA ILE A 68 -2.42 0.93 -6.65
C ILE A 68 -3.25 1.47 -5.50
N ASP A 69 -4.16 0.63 -5.00
CA ASP A 69 -4.94 0.92 -3.81
C ASP A 69 -4.06 0.78 -2.56
N LYS A 70 -3.40 1.89 -2.20
CA LYS A 70 -2.57 1.99 -0.99
C LYS A 70 -3.34 1.60 0.28
N ASN A 71 -4.65 1.82 0.33
CA ASN A 71 -5.46 1.45 1.49
C ASN A 71 -5.61 -0.08 1.61
N LYS A 72 -5.72 -0.82 0.49
CA LYS A 72 -5.67 -2.29 0.51
C LYS A 72 -4.32 -2.81 0.99
N ILE A 73 -3.21 -2.19 0.57
CA ILE A 73 -1.86 -2.53 1.06
C ILE A 73 -1.80 -2.39 2.58
N ALA A 74 -2.19 -1.21 3.09
CA ALA A 74 -2.18 -0.95 4.53
C ALA A 74 -3.07 -1.93 5.30
N ASN A 75 -4.25 -2.26 4.77
CA ASN A 75 -5.14 -3.25 5.40
C ASN A 75 -4.55 -4.67 5.38
N ALA A 76 -3.75 -5.03 4.38
CA ALA A 76 -3.17 -6.37 4.31
C ALA A 76 -1.98 -6.55 5.27
N VAL A 77 -1.32 -5.45 5.65
CA VAL A 77 -0.08 -5.51 6.45
C VAL A 77 -0.25 -5.02 7.89
N HIS A 78 -1.38 -4.41 8.27
CA HIS A 78 -1.49 -3.74 9.57
C HIS A 78 -1.33 -4.64 10.78
N GLU A 79 -1.54 -5.95 10.67
CA GLU A 79 -1.38 -6.87 11.80
C GLU A 79 0.10 -7.17 12.06
N LYS A 80 0.86 -7.50 11.00
CA LYS A 80 2.26 -7.90 11.09
C LYS A 80 3.25 -6.72 10.99
N TYR A 81 2.92 -5.73 10.17
CA TYR A 81 3.73 -4.54 9.90
C TYR A 81 2.93 -3.26 10.15
N PRO A 82 2.51 -3.04 11.41
CA PRO A 82 1.61 -1.95 11.77
C PRO A 82 2.24 -0.57 11.53
N ASP A 83 3.57 -0.42 11.59
CA ASP A 83 4.26 0.85 11.31
C ASP A 83 4.14 1.26 9.84
N ILE A 84 4.23 0.29 8.92
CA ILE A 84 4.07 0.52 7.48
C ILE A 84 2.62 0.91 7.16
N ALA A 85 1.65 0.20 7.74
CA ALA A 85 0.23 0.54 7.56
C ALA A 85 -0.08 1.96 8.06
N LEU A 86 0.48 2.32 9.22
CA LEU A 86 0.32 3.63 9.83
C LEU A 86 0.93 4.75 8.97
N GLU A 87 2.14 4.57 8.41
CA GLU A 87 2.72 5.51 7.45
C GLU A 87 1.80 5.72 6.24
N VAL A 88 1.27 4.63 5.68
CA VAL A 88 0.40 4.67 4.50
C VAL A 88 -0.92 5.38 4.79
N TRP A 89 -1.60 5.07 5.90
CA TRP A 89 -2.85 5.73 6.27
C TRP A 89 -2.65 7.21 6.61
N LYS A 90 -1.56 7.59 7.29
CA LYS A 90 -1.22 9.00 7.55
C LYS A 90 -1.04 9.75 6.22
N LYS A 91 -0.28 9.18 5.28
CA LYS A 91 -0.05 9.77 3.96
C LYS A 91 -1.36 9.94 3.17
N LEU A 92 -2.21 8.92 3.14
CA LEU A 92 -3.53 8.99 2.48
C LEU A 92 -4.42 10.08 3.11
N ALA A 93 -4.48 10.15 4.43
CA ALA A 93 -5.25 11.18 5.13
C ALA A 93 -4.74 12.59 4.79
N GLU A 94 -3.43 12.80 4.78
CA GLU A 94 -2.82 14.09 4.45
C GLU A 94 -3.02 14.47 2.97
N GLU A 95 -2.86 13.53 2.04
CA GLU A 95 -3.18 13.70 0.62
C GLU A 95 -4.65 14.13 0.45
N LEU A 96 -5.58 13.52 1.17
CA LEU A 96 -7.01 13.88 1.13
C LEU A 96 -7.31 15.23 1.80
N ILE A 97 -6.65 15.56 2.92
CA ILE A 97 -6.79 16.86 3.60
C ILE A 97 -6.25 18.02 2.75
N SER A 98 -5.25 17.74 1.92
CA SER A 98 -4.74 18.73 0.97
C SER A 98 -5.82 19.15 -0.03
N LYS A 99 -6.74 18.24 -0.39
CA LYS A 99 -7.89 18.54 -1.26
C LYS A 99 -8.83 19.53 -0.56
N THR A 100 -9.44 20.43 -1.31
CA THR A 100 -10.28 21.52 -0.80
C THR A 100 -11.78 21.20 -0.87
N ASN A 101 -12.17 19.95 -0.61
CA ASN A 101 -13.57 19.54 -0.64
C ASN A 101 -13.95 18.67 0.57
N VAL A 102 -15.24 18.70 0.92
CA VAL A 102 -15.76 18.07 2.15
C VAL A 102 -15.73 16.54 2.06
N ASN A 103 -15.94 15.97 0.88
CA ASN A 103 -15.90 14.51 0.70
C ASN A 103 -14.51 13.95 0.98
N ALA A 104 -13.46 14.62 0.50
CA ALA A 104 -12.09 14.27 0.80
C ALA A 104 -11.80 14.36 2.32
N TYR A 105 -12.38 15.32 3.04
CA TYR A 105 -12.24 15.37 4.51
C TYR A 105 -12.93 14.19 5.21
N ARG A 106 -14.09 13.74 4.71
CA ARG A 106 -14.76 12.55 5.24
C ARG A 106 -13.94 11.29 4.98
N GLU A 107 -13.39 11.14 3.78
CA GLU A 107 -12.49 10.03 3.45
C GLU A 107 -11.21 10.07 4.29
N ALA A 108 -10.61 11.24 4.49
CA ALA A 108 -9.45 11.40 5.36
C ALA A 108 -9.76 10.93 6.79
N ALA A 109 -10.95 11.25 7.30
CA ALA A 109 -11.37 10.81 8.62
C ALA A 109 -11.45 9.28 8.76
N VAL A 110 -11.81 8.56 7.69
CA VAL A 110 -11.79 7.09 7.69
C VAL A 110 -10.38 6.57 7.91
N HIS A 111 -9.39 7.12 7.22
CA HIS A 111 -7.98 6.72 7.42
C HIS A 111 -7.46 7.13 8.80
N LEU A 112 -7.84 8.32 9.29
CA LEU A 112 -7.46 8.77 10.63
C LEU A 112 -8.02 7.89 11.75
N ARG A 113 -9.22 7.29 11.57
CA ARG A 113 -9.73 6.27 12.52
C ARG A 113 -8.82 5.05 12.55
N LYS A 114 -8.41 4.52 11.40
CA LYS A 114 -7.47 3.39 11.36
C LYS A 114 -6.12 3.70 12.02
N VAL A 115 -5.62 4.93 11.83
CA VAL A 115 -4.41 5.41 12.53
C VAL A 115 -4.64 5.42 14.05
N LYS A 116 -5.79 5.95 14.51
CA LYS A 116 -6.16 5.92 15.94
C LYS A 116 -6.15 4.50 16.48
N ASP A 117 -6.90 3.61 15.84
CA ASP A 117 -7.11 2.24 16.30
C ASP A 117 -5.76 1.50 16.41
N ASN A 118 -4.86 1.68 15.43
CA ASN A 118 -3.53 1.06 15.44
C ASN A 118 -2.58 1.64 16.50
N ILE A 119 -2.65 2.94 16.79
CA ILE A 119 -1.85 3.58 17.84
C ILE A 119 -2.37 3.19 19.23
N GLU A 120 -3.69 3.17 19.40
CA GLU A 120 -4.34 2.80 20.67
C GLU A 120 -4.14 1.33 21.00
N SER A 121 -4.21 0.42 20.01
CA SER A 121 -3.94 -1.01 20.21
C SER A 121 -2.50 -1.27 20.67
N ARG A 122 -1.59 -0.32 20.46
CA ARG A 122 -0.18 -0.39 20.90
C ARG A 122 0.11 0.42 22.18
N GLY A 123 -0.92 0.96 22.83
CA GLY A 123 -0.79 1.73 24.06
C GLY A 123 -0.17 3.12 23.88
N GLN A 124 0.03 3.58 22.64
CA GLN A 124 0.72 4.84 22.32
C GLN A 124 -0.24 6.05 22.29
N LYS A 125 -1.17 6.14 23.25
CA LYS A 125 -2.22 7.17 23.28
C LYS A 125 -1.70 8.60 23.14
N ARG A 126 -0.50 8.89 23.68
CA ARG A 126 0.15 10.21 23.56
C ARG A 126 0.45 10.60 22.11
N GLU A 127 0.86 9.66 21.26
CA GLU A 127 1.12 9.95 19.84
C GLU A 127 -0.18 10.34 19.12
N TRP A 128 -1.27 9.63 19.44
CA TRP A 128 -2.60 9.95 18.93
C TRP A 128 -3.12 11.31 19.40
N GLU A 129 -2.75 11.80 20.57
CA GLU A 129 -3.16 13.15 21.01
C GLU A 129 -2.41 14.26 20.25
N ILE A 130 -1.12 14.04 19.97
CA ILE A 130 -0.26 15.01 19.31
C ILE A 130 -0.59 15.13 17.81
N TYR A 131 -0.79 14.00 17.13
CA TYR A 131 -0.96 13.95 15.68
C TYR A 131 -2.15 14.79 15.13
N PRO A 132 -3.42 14.59 15.57
CA PRO A 132 -4.56 15.36 15.09
C PRO A 132 -4.50 16.82 15.55
N ARG A 133 -3.82 17.14 16.67
CA ARG A 133 -3.57 18.54 17.06
C ARG A 133 -2.70 19.26 16.03
N GLY A 134 -1.66 18.59 15.52
CA GLY A 134 -0.84 19.12 14.43
C GLY A 134 -1.66 19.37 13.14
N ILE A 135 -2.56 18.45 12.78
CA ILE A 135 -3.45 18.62 11.62
C ILE A 135 -4.38 19.82 11.82
N ARG A 136 -4.96 19.98 13.00
CA ARG A 136 -5.87 21.10 13.33
C ARG A 136 -5.16 22.45 13.21
N GLU A 137 -3.96 22.59 13.75
CA GLU A 137 -3.22 23.86 13.70
C GLU A 137 -2.87 24.24 12.25
N LYS A 138 -2.34 23.28 11.47
CA LYS A 138 -1.99 23.49 10.06
C LYS A 138 -3.21 23.87 9.21
N ASN A 139 -4.40 23.42 9.59
CA ASN A 139 -5.62 23.57 8.80
C ASN A 139 -6.71 24.41 9.49
N LYS A 140 -6.33 25.32 10.40
CA LYS A 140 -7.27 26.06 11.26
C LYS A 140 -8.37 26.86 10.52
N ARG A 141 -8.15 27.19 9.25
CA ARG A 141 -9.13 27.91 8.40
C ARG A 141 -10.16 26.97 7.75
N LYS A 142 -9.90 25.67 7.70
CA LYS A 142 -10.79 24.65 7.10
C LYS A 142 -11.85 24.20 8.11
N ARG A 143 -12.87 25.05 8.35
CA ARG A 143 -13.91 24.83 9.37
C ARG A 143 -14.53 23.43 9.33
N ARG A 144 -14.93 22.96 8.15
CA ARG A 144 -15.51 21.61 7.96
C ARG A 144 -14.54 20.48 8.33
N LEU A 145 -13.26 20.63 8.03
CA LEU A 145 -12.26 19.67 8.45
C LEU A 145 -12.14 19.63 9.99
N ILE A 146 -12.10 20.80 10.65
CA ILE A 146 -12.02 20.87 12.12
C ILE A 146 -13.23 20.19 12.77
N GLU A 147 -14.45 20.42 12.26
CA GLU A 147 -15.66 19.75 12.72
C GLU A 147 -15.53 18.22 12.64
N ILE A 148 -15.10 17.71 11.48
CA ILE A 148 -14.88 16.29 11.24
C ILE A 148 -13.80 15.73 12.19
N LEU A 149 -12.66 16.41 12.34
CA LEU A 149 -11.61 16.03 13.30
C LEU A 149 -12.10 16.08 14.75
N GLY A 150 -13.10 16.91 15.06
CA GLY A 150 -13.80 16.96 16.33
C GLY A 150 -14.54 15.67 16.66
N THR A 151 -15.14 15.03 15.66
CA THR A 151 -15.86 13.75 15.85
C THR A 151 -14.93 12.58 16.18
N LEU A 152 -13.69 12.59 15.65
CA LEU A 152 -12.71 11.52 15.88
C LEU A 152 -12.28 11.40 17.36
N GLY A 153 -12.29 12.52 18.09
CA GLY A 153 -11.99 12.56 19.52
C GLY A 153 -13.18 12.23 20.42
N LYS A 154 -14.41 12.20 19.87
CA LYS A 154 -15.65 12.09 20.65
C LYS A 154 -16.23 10.68 20.74
N ASN A 155 -15.71 9.70 19.99
CA ASN A 155 -16.09 8.29 20.19
C ASN A 155 -15.47 7.78 21.49
N ARG A 156 -16.19 8.06 22.58
CA ARG A 156 -16.15 7.35 23.85
C ARG A 156 -16.65 5.92 23.63
N HIS A 157 -16.02 4.98 24.31
CA HIS A 157 -16.49 3.63 24.64
C HIS A 157 -17.96 3.38 24.27
N ILE A 158 -18.18 2.45 23.33
CA ILE A 158 -19.40 1.63 23.37
C ILE A 158 -18.96 0.42 24.20
N GLU A 159 -19.26 0.47 25.48
CA GLU A 159 -19.37 -0.72 26.32
C GLU A 159 -20.62 -1.48 25.85
N ASP A 160 -20.46 -2.77 25.56
CA ASP A 160 -21.47 -3.81 25.75
C ASP A 160 -20.83 -4.90 26.62
#